data_AF-J9E9T9-F1
#
_entry.id   AF-J9E9T9-F1
#
_cell.length_a   1.000
_cell.length_b   1.000
_cell.length_c   1.000
_cell.angle_alpha   90.00
_cell.angle_beta   90.00
_cell.angle_gamma   90.00
#
_symmetry.space_group_name_H-M   'P 1'
#
loop_
_entity.id
_entity.type
_entity.pdbx_description
1 polymer ?
#
loop_
_entity_poly.entity_id
_entity_poly.type
_entity_poly.pdbx_seq_one_letter_code
_entity_poly.pdbx_strand_id
1 'polypeptide(L)'
;MDFQVNLSLNSKIGPVLKGATSHHLGQNFSKMFDISFEDPETGKKTFVWQNSWGMTTRTIGAMIMIHSDNDGLVLPPRVAPIQVSILSFLA
;
A
#
# COMPACT_ATOMS: atom_id res chain seq x y z
N MET A 1 1.13 5.95 19.39
CA MET A 1 1.33 5.07 18.22
C MET A 1 2.26 3.98 18.69
N ASP A 2 1.79 2.75 18.67
CA ASP A 2 2.36 1.72 19.54
C ASP A 2 3.39 0.87 18.78
N PHE A 3 3.18 0.67 17.47
CA PHE A 3 4.17 0.02 16.59
C PHE A 3 3.91 0.30 15.10
N GLN A 4 4.96 0.23 14.27
CA GLN A 4 4.90 0.40 12.81
C GLN A 4 5.58 -0.75 12.05
N VAL A 5 4.90 -1.28 11.04
CA VAL A 5 5.48 -2.17 10.02
C VAL A 5 5.72 -1.38 8.72
N ASN A 6 6.87 -1.57 8.08
CA ASN A 6 7.21 -0.94 6.80
C ASN A 6 7.47 -2.01 5.73
N LEU A 7 6.92 -1.82 4.54
CA LEU A 7 7.30 -2.59 3.35
C LEU A 7 8.41 -1.84 2.59
N SER A 8 9.58 -2.46 2.53
CA SER A 8 10.74 -1.95 1.81
C SER A 8 10.91 -2.71 0.48
N LEU A 9 11.03 -1.98 -0.62
CA LEU A 9 11.21 -2.50 -1.96
C LEU A 9 12.64 -2.22 -2.43
N ASN A 10 13.29 -3.24 -2.96
CA ASN A 10 14.60 -3.13 -3.56
C ASN A 10 14.47 -3.04 -5.08
N SER A 11 15.24 -2.15 -5.69
CA SER A 11 15.34 -2.03 -7.15
C SER A 11 16.75 -2.43 -7.60
N LYS A 12 16.90 -2.81 -8.86
CA LYS A 12 18.22 -3.13 -9.45
C LYS A 12 19.10 -1.89 -9.64
N ILE A 13 18.51 -0.68 -9.63
CA ILE A 13 19.15 0.55 -10.13
C ILE A 13 19.27 1.63 -9.04
N GLY A 14 18.86 1.38 -7.79
CA GLY A 14 18.87 2.45 -6.80
C GLY A 14 18.48 2.07 -5.37
N PRO A 15 18.40 3.08 -4.47
CA PRO A 15 18.22 2.88 -3.03
C PRO A 15 16.86 2.28 -2.67
N VAL A 16 16.81 1.68 -1.48
CA VAL A 16 15.61 1.03 -0.91
C VAL A 16 14.45 2.01 -0.82
N LEU A 17 13.30 1.61 -1.38
CA LEU A 17 12.09 2.42 -1.45
C LEU A 17 11.06 1.94 -0.42
N LYS A 18 10.57 2.83 0.45
CA LYS A 18 9.40 2.50 1.29
C LYS A 18 8.14 2.50 0.43
N GLY A 19 7.55 1.32 0.22
CA GLY A 19 6.36 1.12 -0.62
C GLY A 19 5.05 1.28 0.15
N ALA A 20 4.99 0.79 1.39
CA ALA A 20 3.79 0.89 2.22
C ALA A 20 4.15 0.90 3.71
N THR A 21 3.23 1.39 4.54
CA THR A 21 3.35 1.37 6.00
C THR A 21 2.05 0.91 6.63
N SER A 22 2.16 0.21 7.75
CA SER A 22 1.04 -0.14 8.62
C SER A 22 1.39 0.26 10.05
N HIS A 23 0.39 0.70 10.79
CA HIS A 23 0.54 1.29 12.11
C HIS A 23 -0.49 0.67 13.05
N HIS A 24 -0.01 0.09 14.15
CA HIS A 24 -0.86 -0.22 15.29
C HIS A 24 -1.01 1.05 16.12
N LEU A 25 -2.19 1.66 16.06
CA LEU A 25 -2.47 2.93 16.73
C LEU A 25 -2.86 2.74 18.19
N GLY A 26 -3.23 1.52 18.55
CA GLY A 26 -3.73 1.17 19.87
C GLY A 26 -5.04 1.88 20.14
N GLN A 27 -5.19 2.38 21.36
CA GLN A 27 -6.34 3.20 21.77
C GLN A 27 -6.01 4.71 21.78
N ASN A 28 -4.82 5.13 21.38
CA ASN A 28 -4.39 6.54 21.51
C ASN A 28 -5.35 7.52 20.82
N PHE A 29 -5.72 7.21 19.57
CA PHE A 29 -6.64 8.02 18.79
C PHE A 29 -8.09 7.88 19.27
N SER A 30 -8.51 6.67 19.63
CA SER A 30 -9.86 6.43 20.17
C SER A 30 -10.13 7.22 21.45
N LYS A 31 -9.13 7.35 22.33
CA LYS A 31 -9.23 8.18 23.55
C LYS A 31 -9.25 9.66 23.22
N MET A 32 -8.43 10.10 22.27
CA MET A 32 -8.35 11.51 21.83
C MET A 32 -9.67 11.99 21.20
N PHE A 33 -10.37 11.11 20.48
CA PHE A 33 -11.59 11.44 19.73
C PHE A 33 -12.88 10.84 20.34
N ASP A 34 -12.83 10.36 21.59
CA ASP A 34 -13.92 9.67 22.31
C ASP A 34 -14.63 8.55 21.52
N ILE A 35 -13.86 7.79 20.74
CA ILE A 35 -14.38 6.68 19.94
C ILE A 35 -14.47 5.42 20.81
N SER A 36 -15.67 4.99 21.13
CA SER A 36 -15.94 3.92 22.08
C SER A 36 -17.15 3.09 21.70
N PHE A 37 -17.26 1.92 22.30
CA PHE A 37 -18.38 0.99 22.15
C PHE A 37 -18.76 0.42 23.52
N GLU A 38 -19.98 -0.12 23.63
CA GLU A 38 -20.41 -0.87 24.81
C GLU A 38 -20.00 -2.33 24.66
N ASP A 39 -19.24 -2.83 25.63
CA ASP A 39 -18.81 -4.22 25.65
C ASP A 39 -20.03 -5.13 25.86
N PRO A 40 -20.32 -6.08 24.94
CA PRO A 40 -21.56 -6.86 24.98
C PRO A 40 -21.61 -7.87 26.13
N GLU A 41 -20.47 -8.23 26.72
CA GLU A 41 -20.42 -9.18 27.85
C GLU A 41 -20.53 -8.46 29.19
N THR A 42 -19.90 -7.29 29.31
CA THR A 42 -19.77 -6.56 30.58
C THR A 42 -20.64 -5.31 30.68
N GLY A 43 -21.20 -4.82 29.57
CA GLY A 43 -21.97 -3.57 29.48
C GLY A 43 -21.12 -2.30 29.69
N LYS A 44 -19.79 -2.42 29.69
CA LYS A 44 -18.88 -1.29 30.00
C LYS A 44 -18.49 -0.53 28.74
N LYS A 45 -18.44 0.80 28.83
CA LYS A 45 -17.87 1.67 27.79
C LYS A 45 -16.37 1.37 27.62
N THR A 46 -15.98 0.89 26.45
CA THR A 46 -14.60 0.51 26.11
C THR A 46 -14.14 1.27 24.87
N PHE A 47 -12.88 1.74 24.88
CA PHE A 47 -12.27 2.43 23.74
C PHE A 47 -11.86 1.45 22.64
N VAL A 48 -12.05 1.83 21.37
CA VAL A 48 -11.73 0.96 20.23
C VAL A 48 -10.23 0.84 19.99
N TRP A 49 -9.78 -0.36 19.61
CA TRP A 49 -8.42 -0.57 19.11
C TRP A 49 -8.37 -0.21 17.63
N GLN A 50 -7.40 0.63 17.24
CA GLN A 50 -7.29 1.15 15.88
C GLN A 50 -6.00 0.72 15.21
N ASN A 51 -6.10 0.50 13.89
CA ASN A 51 -4.97 0.31 12.98
C ASN A 51 -5.14 1.27 11.81
N SER A 52 -4.03 1.65 11.19
CA SER A 52 -4.05 2.36 9.91
C SER A 52 -2.95 1.85 9.00
N TRP A 53 -3.14 1.98 7.69
CA TRP A 53 -2.13 1.65 6.71
C TRP A 53 -2.21 2.63 5.54
N GLY A 54 -1.10 2.75 4.82
CA GLY A 54 -1.00 3.68 3.70
C GLY A 54 -0.03 3.19 2.64
N MET A 55 -0.40 3.44 1.40
CA MET A 55 0.39 3.27 0.19
C MET A 55 0.22 4.53 -0.67
N THR A 56 1.25 4.93 -1.41
CA THR A 56 1.20 6.12 -2.27
C THR A 56 1.55 5.77 -3.71
N THR A 57 1.44 6.74 -4.63
CA THR A 57 1.87 6.60 -6.03
C THR A 57 3.34 6.19 -6.20
N ARG A 58 4.14 6.27 -5.13
CA ARG A 58 5.49 5.73 -5.07
C ARG A 58 5.57 4.25 -5.45
N THR A 59 4.51 3.46 -5.20
CA THR A 59 4.48 2.05 -5.62
C THR A 59 4.33 1.86 -7.12
N ILE A 60 3.74 2.82 -7.84
CA ILE A 60 3.72 2.83 -9.31
C ILE A 60 5.14 3.06 -9.83
N GLY A 61 5.85 4.05 -9.27
CA GLY A 61 7.27 4.27 -9.58
C GLY A 61 8.13 3.04 -9.28
N ALA A 62 7.85 2.34 -8.17
CA ALA A 62 8.52 1.08 -7.84
C ALA A 62 8.28 -0.01 -8.88
N MET A 63 7.04 -0.18 -9.33
CA MET A 63 6.68 -1.14 -10.36
C MET A 63 7.46 -0.87 -11.66
N ILE A 64 7.53 0.39 -12.09
CA ILE A 64 8.32 0.81 -13.25
C ILE A 64 9.80 0.48 -13.05
N MET A 65 10.41 0.91 -11.93
CA MET A 65 11.83 0.66 -11.64
C MET A 65 12.21 -0.83 -11.58
N ILE A 66 11.28 -1.69 -11.16
CA ILE A 66 11.53 -3.13 -11.01
C ILE A 66 11.41 -3.86 -12.34
N HIS A 67 10.45 -3.49 -13.19
CA HIS A 67 10.12 -4.26 -14.40
C HIS A 67 10.71 -3.67 -15.68
N SER A 68 10.99 -2.36 -15.74
CA SER A 68 11.55 -1.73 -16.95
C SER A 68 12.82 -2.38 -17.46
N ASP A 69 13.01 -2.29 -18.77
CA ASP A 69 14.19 -2.75 -19.50
C ASP A 69 14.79 -1.59 -20.34
N ASN A 70 15.69 -1.93 -21.27
CA ASN A 70 16.35 -0.93 -22.12
C ASN A 70 15.42 -0.32 -23.17
N ASP A 71 14.32 -1.00 -23.52
CA ASP A 71 13.36 -0.57 -24.54
C ASP A 71 12.17 0.20 -23.93
N GLY A 72 12.05 0.19 -22.59
CA GLY A 72 11.21 1.12 -21.84
C GLY A 72 10.34 0.45 -20.78
N LEU A 73 9.03 0.62 -20.89
CA LEU A 73 8.06 0.11 -19.90
C LEU A 73 7.73 -1.35 -20.17
N VAL A 74 7.98 -2.21 -19.18
CA VAL A 74 7.46 -3.58 -19.14
C VAL A 74 6.39 -3.65 -18.06
N LEU A 75 5.14 -3.49 -18.47
CA LEU A 75 4.02 -3.47 -17.53
C LEU A 75 3.50 -4.89 -17.29
N PRO A 76 3.30 -5.31 -16.01
CA PRO A 76 2.59 -6.55 -15.73
C PRO A 76 1.21 -6.57 -16.42
N PRO A 77 0.74 -7.71 -16.97
CA PRO A 77 -0.50 -7.77 -17.75
C PRO A 77 -1.75 -7.25 -17.01
N ARG A 78 -1.77 -7.30 -15.67
CA ARG A 78 -2.89 -6.82 -14.84
C ARG A 78 -3.00 -5.29 -14.76
N VAL A 79 -1.95 -4.55 -15.09
CA VAL A 79 -1.89 -3.08 -15.02
C VAL A 79 -1.60 -2.43 -16.37
N ALA A 80 -1.26 -3.22 -17.39
CA ALA A 80 -1.07 -2.73 -18.75
C ALA A 80 -2.42 -2.20 -19.31
N PRO A 81 -2.49 -0.94 -19.79
CA PRO A 81 -3.72 -0.38 -20.37
C PRO A 81 -4.23 -1.16 -21.58
N ILE A 82 -3.30 -1.69 -22.37
CA ILE A 82 -3.54 -2.55 -23.52
C ILE A 82 -2.71 -3.80 -23.29
N GLN A 83 -3.37 -4.95 -23.19
CA GLN A 83 -2.68 -6.24 -22.98
C GLN A 83 -2.15 -6.82 -24.29
N VAL A 84 -2.90 -6.64 -25.39
CA VAL A 84 -2.57 -7.15 -26.73
C VAL A 84 -2.91 -6.07 -27.74
N SER A 85 -1.95 -5.72 -28.59
CA SER A 85 -2.14 -4.82 -29.74
C SER A 85 -1.96 -5.63 -31.02
N ILE A 86 -3.02 -5.73 -31.83
CA ILE A 86 -2.99 -6.44 -33.11
C ILE A 86 -2.66 -5.43 -34.21
N LEU A 87 -1.53 -5.61 -34.88
CA LEU A 87 -1.11 -4.81 -36.02
C LEU A 87 -1.36 -5.61 -37.30
N SER A 88 -2.18 -5.07 -38.21
CA SER A 88 -2.41 -5.64 -39.53
C SER A 88 -1.66 -4.84 -40.59
N PHE A 89 -0.94 -5.54 -41.46
CA PHE A 89 -0.27 -4.94 -42.62
C PHE A 89 -1.04 -5.36 -43.88
N LEU A 90 -1.41 -4.39 -44.73
CA LEU A 90 -1.87 -4.66 -46.09
C LEU A 90 -0.64 -4.70 -47.01
N ALA A 91 -0.61 -5.69 -47.91
CA ALA A 91 0.34 -5.78 -49.03
C ALA A 91 -0.29 -5.21 -50.31
#